data_AF-A0A661NG50-F1
#
_entry.id   AF-A0A661NG50-F1
#
_cell.length_a   1.000
_cell.length_b   1.000
_cell.length_c   1.000
_cell.angle_alpha   90.00
_cell.angle_beta   90.00
_cell.angle_gamma   90.00
#
_symmetry.space_group_name_H-M   'P 1'
#
loop_
_entity.id
_entity.type
_entity.pdbx_description
1 polymer ?
#
loop_
_entity_poly.entity_id
_entity_poly.type
_entity_poly.pdbx_seq_one_letter_code
_entity_poly.pdbx_strand_id
1 'polypeptide(L)'
;MIRTFRPAVVSFVVAAAFVVAACDADERDSREEEPSAETPTTEAPRSAPPTLDGPPPAPWSDAWLLAEGRRYREDAEFRRESMVASLRNPENLYSRTRISSYGRGDHGWDVLPAWNPTSRTLTRADRASLEAGETLDLPDDQAPLWDGETPTTARAFRELGRRVFYEYPLRADVWVEHGLRNAELSERLGLERAPDGSSPGALLFRDIDGRDRIGIACALCHTKLEEGRLVEGRARRTVDYGALQIARADALGRTLAPEMRARMASWGPGRADITEDDDEDPVAIPDLWGLRHQSALT
;
A
#
# COMPACT_ATOMS: atom_id res chain seq x y z
N MET A 1 34.03 -4.61 -42.72
CA MET A 1 33.16 -3.64 -42.04
C MET A 1 32.45 -4.39 -40.91
N ILE A 2 33.08 -4.41 -39.75
CA ILE A 2 32.76 -5.26 -38.60
C ILE A 2 31.67 -4.54 -37.79
N ARG A 3 30.46 -5.10 -37.75
CA ARG A 3 29.40 -4.64 -36.86
C ARG A 3 29.65 -5.25 -35.48
N THR A 4 30.02 -4.39 -34.56
CA THR A 4 30.25 -4.66 -33.14
C THR A 4 28.98 -5.15 -32.45
N PHE A 5 29.14 -6.29 -31.79
CA PHE A 5 28.32 -6.83 -30.71
C PHE A 5 27.97 -5.73 -29.68
N ARG A 6 26.71 -5.70 -29.23
CA ARG A 6 26.33 -5.10 -27.95
C ARG A 6 26.12 -6.21 -26.92
N PRO A 7 26.59 -6.06 -25.68
CA PRO A 7 26.57 -7.14 -24.69
C PRO A 7 25.19 -7.26 -24.02
N ALA A 8 24.98 -8.46 -23.48
CA ALA A 8 23.82 -8.88 -22.72
C ALA A 8 23.44 -7.90 -21.59
N VAL A 9 22.16 -7.58 -21.51
CA VAL A 9 21.54 -7.02 -20.31
C VAL A 9 21.47 -8.16 -19.31
N VAL A 10 22.24 -8.02 -18.23
CA VAL A 10 22.15 -8.89 -17.06
C VAL A 10 20.86 -8.53 -16.34
N SER A 11 19.86 -9.40 -16.45
CA SER A 11 18.66 -9.36 -15.62
C SER A 11 19.05 -9.60 -14.16
N PHE A 12 18.88 -8.58 -13.31
CA PHE A 12 18.82 -8.74 -11.87
C PHE A 12 17.36 -8.57 -11.44
N VAL A 13 16.77 -9.70 -11.04
CA VAL A 13 15.47 -9.85 -10.37
C VAL A 13 15.76 -10.11 -8.88
N VAL A 14 14.78 -9.76 -8.01
CA VAL A 14 14.58 -10.05 -6.57
C VAL A 14 14.39 -8.72 -5.80
N ALA A 15 13.31 -8.44 -5.04
CA ALA A 15 12.28 -9.30 -4.45
C ALA A 15 10.90 -8.61 -4.44
N ALA A 16 9.87 -9.34 -4.87
CA ALA A 16 8.56 -9.33 -4.21
C ALA A 16 8.64 -10.39 -3.12
N ALA A 17 8.62 -9.97 -1.85
CA ALA A 17 8.57 -10.89 -0.73
C ALA A 17 7.40 -10.50 0.16
N PHE A 18 6.19 -10.86 -0.28
CA PHE A 18 5.10 -11.38 0.56
C PHE A 18 4.21 -12.24 -0.35
N VAL A 19 3.95 -13.48 0.10
CA VAL A 19 3.09 -14.52 -0.52
C VAL A 19 3.72 -15.33 -1.68
N VAL A 20 4.45 -16.40 -1.35
CA VAL A 20 4.33 -17.82 -1.83
C VAL A 20 5.46 -18.62 -1.16
N ALA A 21 5.23 -19.14 0.06
CA ALA A 21 6.04 -20.19 0.67
C ALA A 21 5.31 -20.79 1.89
N ALA A 22 4.16 -21.43 1.64
CA ALA A 22 3.47 -22.22 2.66
C ALA A 22 2.76 -23.41 1.98
N CYS A 23 3.52 -24.22 1.24
CA CYS A 23 3.13 -25.56 0.75
C CYS A 23 4.41 -26.29 0.32
N ASP A 24 5.28 -26.59 1.29
CA ASP A 24 6.22 -27.73 1.32
C ASP A 24 7.27 -27.45 2.40
N ALA A 25 7.00 -27.90 3.62
CA ALA A 25 8.02 -28.08 4.64
C ALA A 25 7.90 -29.52 5.16
N ASP A 26 8.53 -30.39 4.39
CA ASP A 26 8.93 -31.76 4.72
C ASP A 26 9.71 -31.76 6.06
N GLU A 27 9.41 -32.75 6.90
CA GLU A 27 9.98 -32.95 8.23
C GLU A 27 11.51 -33.10 8.15
N ARG A 28 12.27 -32.07 8.56
CA ARG A 28 13.71 -32.22 8.85
C ARG A 28 14.09 -31.59 10.18
N ASP A 29 14.21 -32.49 11.16
CA ASP A 29 15.20 -32.59 12.23
C ASP A 29 16.02 -31.31 12.51
N SER A 30 15.53 -30.49 13.44
CA SER A 30 16.22 -29.31 13.96
C SER A 30 17.07 -29.72 15.17
N ARG A 31 18.37 -29.91 14.95
CA ARG A 31 19.35 -29.86 16.04
C ARG A 31 19.45 -28.41 16.53
N GLU A 32 19.31 -28.25 17.83
CA GLU A 32 19.54 -27.00 18.57
C GLU A 32 21.01 -26.59 18.41
N GLU A 33 21.28 -25.59 17.56
CA GLU A 33 22.53 -24.83 17.60
C GLU A 33 22.37 -23.66 18.59
N GLU A 34 23.17 -23.66 19.65
CA GLU A 34 23.24 -22.57 20.62
C GLU A 34 23.65 -21.24 19.94
N PRO A 35 22.97 -20.12 20.26
CA PRO A 35 23.31 -18.82 19.69
C PRO A 35 24.68 -18.35 20.20
N SER A 36 25.61 -18.17 19.25
CA SER A 36 26.92 -17.58 19.49
C SER A 36 26.77 -16.14 19.99
N ALA A 37 27.46 -15.80 21.07
CA ALA A 37 27.44 -14.47 21.68
C ALA A 37 27.96 -13.39 20.70
N GLU A 38 27.04 -12.58 20.16
CA GLU A 38 27.38 -11.42 19.35
C GLU A 38 28.21 -10.42 20.17
N THR A 39 29.33 -10.00 19.59
CA THR A 39 30.25 -9.01 20.17
C THR A 39 29.60 -7.62 20.07
N PRO A 40 29.61 -6.80 21.13
CA PRO A 40 28.97 -5.48 21.11
C PRO A 40 29.64 -4.58 20.06
N THR A 41 28.86 -4.23 19.04
CA THR A 41 29.28 -3.31 17.98
C THR A 41 29.42 -1.92 18.58
N THR A 42 30.57 -1.27 18.34
CA THR A 42 30.83 0.10 18.79
C THR A 42 29.85 1.05 18.09
N GLU A 43 28.93 1.65 18.87
CA GLU A 43 27.92 2.59 18.40
C GLU A 43 28.62 3.81 17.75
N ALA A 44 28.38 4.03 16.46
CA ALA A 44 28.92 5.19 15.76
C ALA A 44 28.36 6.48 16.40
N PRO A 45 29.14 7.57 16.45
CA PRO A 45 28.71 8.81 17.08
C PRO A 45 27.46 9.37 16.37
N ARG A 46 26.38 9.55 17.15
CA ARG A 46 25.14 10.18 16.68
C ARG A 46 25.44 11.56 16.12
N SER A 47 24.98 11.81 14.89
CA SER A 47 25.06 13.17 14.34
C SER A 47 24.14 14.06 15.16
N ALA A 48 24.69 15.10 15.79
CA ALA A 48 23.88 16.06 16.53
C ALA A 48 22.82 16.65 15.59
N PRO A 49 21.54 16.75 16.01
CA PRO A 49 20.51 17.30 15.17
C PRO A 49 20.91 18.72 14.72
N PRO A 50 20.68 19.09 13.45
CA PRO A 50 21.00 20.43 12.97
C PRO A 50 20.32 21.45 13.87
N THR A 51 21.11 22.36 14.44
CA THR A 51 20.61 23.48 15.25
C THR A 51 19.90 24.45 14.32
N LEU A 52 18.58 24.55 14.43
CA LEU A 52 17.81 25.59 13.73
C LEU A 52 18.06 26.92 14.45
N ASP A 53 18.46 27.95 13.71
CA ASP A 53 18.56 29.31 14.24
C ASP A 53 17.15 29.85 14.54
N GLY A 54 16.84 30.04 15.83
CA GLY A 54 15.57 30.63 16.30
C GLY A 54 14.80 29.73 17.28
N PRO A 55 13.67 30.21 17.82
CA PRO A 55 12.79 29.39 18.63
C PRO A 55 12.24 28.23 17.78
N PRO A 56 12.06 27.02 18.34
CA PRO A 56 11.49 25.92 17.59
C PRO A 56 10.09 26.29 17.07
N PRO A 57 9.73 25.88 15.85
CA PRO A 57 8.40 26.16 15.30
C PRO A 57 7.34 25.52 16.19
N ALA A 58 6.17 26.17 16.31
CA ALA A 58 5.07 25.65 17.10
C ALA A 58 4.67 24.24 16.59
N PRO A 59 4.47 23.26 17.48
CA PRO A 59 4.07 21.91 17.08
C PRO A 59 2.87 21.91 16.14
N TRP A 60 2.92 21.09 15.09
CA TRP A 60 1.88 20.97 14.05
C TRP A 60 1.65 22.20 13.17
N SER A 61 2.45 23.26 13.30
CA SER A 61 2.48 24.33 12.30
C SER A 61 3.08 23.84 10.98
N ASP A 62 2.79 24.52 9.87
CA ASP A 62 3.39 24.22 8.56
C ASP A 62 4.93 24.22 8.64
N ALA A 63 5.53 25.16 9.37
CA ALA A 63 6.98 25.23 9.57
C ALA A 63 7.53 24.01 10.34
N TRP A 64 6.80 23.57 11.37
CA TRP A 64 7.15 22.37 12.13
C TRP A 64 7.06 21.11 11.26
N LEU A 65 5.97 20.94 10.51
CA LEU A 65 5.78 19.79 9.62
C LEU A 65 6.87 19.70 8.53
N LEU A 66 7.28 20.85 7.98
CA LEU A 66 8.37 20.90 6.99
C LEU A 66 9.73 20.54 7.61
N ALA A 67 10.00 21.00 8.83
CA ALA A 67 11.24 20.66 9.54
C ALA A 67 11.29 19.17 9.90
N GLU A 68 10.21 18.63 10.49
CA GLU A 68 10.12 17.22 10.86
C GLU A 68 10.10 16.29 9.64
N GLY A 69 9.40 16.67 8.57
CA GLY A 69 9.41 15.91 7.31
C GLY A 69 10.79 15.82 6.68
N ARG A 70 11.62 16.86 6.82
CA ARG A 70 13.02 16.82 6.40
C ARG A 70 13.83 15.85 7.25
N ARG A 71 13.75 15.96 8.57
CA ARG A 71 14.42 15.04 9.51
C ARG A 71 14.02 13.59 9.21
N TYR A 72 12.72 13.34 9.04
CA TYR A 72 12.21 12.02 8.67
C TYR A 72 12.74 11.54 7.32
N ARG A 73 13.13 12.40 6.37
CA ARG A 73 13.69 11.92 5.10
C ARG A 73 15.20 11.69 5.15
N GLU A 74 15.90 12.56 5.86
CA GLU A 74 17.36 12.64 5.79
C GLU A 74 18.06 11.90 6.94
N ASP A 75 17.37 11.65 8.06
CA ASP A 75 17.90 11.01 9.26
C ASP A 75 17.26 9.64 9.48
N ALA A 76 18.01 8.57 9.22
CA ALA A 76 17.55 7.19 9.35
C ALA A 76 17.29 6.80 10.82
N GLU A 77 18.08 7.32 11.76
CA GLU A 77 17.89 7.07 13.20
C GLU A 77 16.57 7.71 13.65
N PHE A 78 16.36 8.98 13.30
CA PHE A 78 15.10 9.68 13.61
C PHE A 78 13.87 9.01 12.98
N ARG A 79 13.97 8.54 11.72
CA ARG A 79 12.90 7.72 11.10
C ARG A 79 12.60 6.48 11.91
N ARG A 80 13.65 5.76 12.30
CA ARG A 80 13.55 4.49 13.00
C ARG A 80 12.90 4.69 14.36
N GLU A 81 13.36 5.66 15.14
CA GLU A 81 12.77 6.02 16.43
C GLU A 81 11.29 6.36 16.29
N SER A 82 10.95 7.19 15.30
CA SER A 82 9.56 7.55 15.00
C SER A 82 8.70 6.33 14.65
N MET A 83 9.24 5.41 13.84
CA MET A 83 8.56 4.16 13.48
C MET A 83 8.34 3.28 14.72
N VAL A 84 9.38 3.04 15.54
CA VAL A 84 9.29 2.21 16.75
C VAL A 84 8.28 2.80 17.74
N ALA A 85 8.31 4.11 17.96
CA ALA A 85 7.38 4.80 18.85
C ALA A 85 5.91 4.69 18.38
N SER A 86 5.67 4.42 17.10
CA SER A 86 4.32 4.23 16.55
C SER A 86 3.76 2.82 16.71
N LEU A 87 4.57 1.84 17.12
CA LEU A 87 4.15 0.44 17.23
C LEU A 87 3.35 0.21 18.51
N ARG A 88 2.12 -0.29 18.38
CA ARG A 88 1.27 -0.66 19.52
C ARG A 88 1.73 -1.95 20.21
N ASN A 89 2.22 -2.91 19.43
CA ASN A 89 2.77 -4.18 19.93
C ASN A 89 4.07 -4.48 19.17
N PRO A 90 5.25 -4.19 19.75
CA PRO A 90 6.54 -4.42 19.08
C PRO A 90 6.85 -5.90 18.89
N GLU A 91 6.16 -6.79 19.61
CA GLU A 91 6.47 -8.22 19.65
C GLU A 91 5.74 -9.05 18.60
N ASN A 92 4.72 -8.53 17.92
CA ASN A 92 4.05 -9.30 16.88
C ASN A 92 4.94 -9.44 15.62
N LEU A 93 4.64 -10.44 14.77
CA LEU A 93 5.47 -10.74 13.59
C LEU A 93 5.68 -9.52 12.69
N TYR A 94 4.61 -8.77 12.41
CA TYR A 94 4.65 -7.55 11.61
C TYR A 94 5.63 -6.50 12.18
N SER A 95 5.50 -6.19 13.46
CA SER A 95 6.36 -5.22 14.14
C SER A 95 7.81 -5.65 14.16
N ARG A 96 8.10 -6.93 14.47
CA ARG A 96 9.47 -7.45 14.44
C ARG A 96 10.10 -7.33 13.07
N THR A 97 9.37 -7.64 12.00
CA THR A 97 9.84 -7.48 10.62
C THR A 97 10.13 -6.01 10.29
N ARG A 98 9.26 -5.08 10.71
CA ARG A 98 9.52 -3.64 10.53
C ARG A 98 10.75 -3.18 11.32
N ILE A 99 10.89 -3.61 12.57
CA ILE A 99 12.04 -3.28 13.40
C ILE A 99 13.33 -3.84 12.82
N SER A 100 13.35 -5.05 12.26
CA SER A 100 14.57 -5.61 11.66
C SER A 100 14.98 -4.92 10.36
N SER A 101 14.02 -4.36 9.60
CA SER A 101 14.27 -3.92 8.23
C SER A 101 14.24 -2.40 7.99
N TYR A 102 13.47 -1.64 8.78
CA TYR A 102 13.18 -0.22 8.49
C TYR A 102 14.12 0.76 9.22
N GLY A 103 14.57 1.81 8.52
CA GLY A 103 15.40 2.87 9.11
C GLY A 103 16.79 2.37 9.51
N ARG A 104 17.38 1.50 8.67
CA ARG A 104 18.67 0.84 8.92
C ARG A 104 19.83 1.51 8.19
N GLY A 105 19.56 2.52 7.34
CA GLY A 105 20.57 3.30 6.63
C GLY A 105 21.26 2.50 5.52
N ASP A 106 22.21 1.65 5.88
CA ASP A 106 23.10 0.91 4.97
C ASP A 106 22.69 -0.54 4.70
N HIS A 107 21.55 -0.99 5.26
CA HIS A 107 20.97 -2.31 5.00
C HIS A 107 19.44 -2.29 5.14
N GLY A 108 18.81 -3.46 5.07
CA GLY A 108 17.35 -3.60 5.19
C GLY A 108 16.60 -2.98 4.02
N TRP A 109 15.49 -2.31 4.29
CA TRP A 109 14.68 -1.67 3.25
C TRP A 109 15.25 -0.34 2.76
N ASP A 110 16.14 0.29 3.53
CA ASP A 110 16.71 1.60 3.18
C ASP A 110 17.67 1.51 1.96
N VAL A 111 18.20 0.32 1.65
CA VAL A 111 19.05 0.08 0.47
C VAL A 111 18.27 -0.37 -0.77
N LEU A 112 16.96 -0.62 -0.63
CA LEU A 112 16.14 -0.98 -1.79
C LEU A 112 15.92 0.24 -2.68
N PRO A 113 15.87 0.07 -4.01
CA PRO A 113 15.47 1.15 -4.90
C PRO A 113 14.09 1.69 -4.52
N ALA A 114 13.97 3.01 -4.45
CA ALA A 114 12.67 3.64 -4.24
C ALA A 114 11.76 3.33 -5.43
N TRP A 115 10.62 2.71 -5.16
CA TRP A 115 9.61 2.46 -6.18
C TRP A 115 8.72 3.68 -6.36
N ASN A 116 8.72 4.25 -7.56
CA ASN A 116 7.91 5.40 -7.95
C ASN A 116 6.97 4.96 -9.08
N PRO A 117 5.73 4.55 -8.73
CA PRO A 117 4.86 3.85 -9.67
C PRO A 117 4.36 4.78 -10.77
N THR A 118 4.27 4.25 -11.97
CA THR A 118 3.49 4.83 -13.07
C THR A 118 2.05 4.37 -12.90
N SER A 119 1.13 5.29 -12.61
CA SER A 119 -0.26 4.97 -12.32
C SER A 119 -1.22 6.11 -12.65
N ARG A 120 -2.51 5.77 -12.78
CA ARG A 120 -3.61 6.73 -12.89
C ARG A 120 -4.92 6.11 -12.39
N THR A 121 -5.81 6.93 -11.86
CA THR A 121 -7.17 6.50 -11.51
C THR A 121 -7.93 6.03 -12.76
N LEU A 122 -8.78 5.01 -12.61
CA LEU A 122 -9.63 4.54 -13.70
C LEU A 122 -10.74 5.57 -14.00
N THR A 123 -10.86 5.91 -15.26
CA THR A 123 -11.89 6.80 -15.80
C THR A 123 -13.18 6.04 -16.13
N ARG A 124 -14.21 6.78 -16.54
CA ARG A 124 -15.45 6.19 -17.09
C ARG A 124 -15.17 5.31 -18.31
N ALA A 125 -14.26 5.75 -19.19
CA ALA A 125 -13.93 5.03 -20.42
C ALA A 125 -13.22 3.71 -20.12
N ASP A 126 -12.23 3.73 -19.22
CA ASP A 126 -11.53 2.52 -18.77
C ASP A 126 -12.49 1.47 -18.25
N ARG A 127 -13.47 1.91 -17.44
CA ARG A 127 -14.47 1.02 -16.88
C ARG A 127 -15.38 0.42 -17.95
N ALA A 128 -15.81 1.21 -18.93
CA ALA A 128 -16.60 0.68 -20.04
C ALA A 128 -15.81 -0.37 -20.84
N SER A 129 -14.52 -0.15 -21.06
CA SER A 129 -13.62 -1.14 -21.68
C SER A 129 -13.50 -2.42 -20.84
N LEU A 130 -13.33 -2.31 -19.52
CA LEU A 130 -13.31 -3.48 -18.62
C LEU A 130 -14.63 -4.26 -18.66
N GLU A 131 -15.77 -3.56 -18.64
CA GLU A 131 -17.12 -4.15 -18.74
C GLU A 131 -17.33 -4.84 -20.11
N ALA A 132 -16.66 -4.36 -21.17
CA ALA A 132 -16.64 -5.01 -22.49
C ALA A 132 -15.65 -6.20 -22.59
N GLY A 133 -14.91 -6.50 -21.51
CA GLY A 133 -13.94 -7.60 -21.48
C GLY A 133 -12.56 -7.24 -22.03
N GLU A 134 -12.28 -5.96 -22.27
CA GLU A 134 -10.99 -5.50 -22.78
C GLU A 134 -9.90 -5.52 -21.69
N THR A 135 -8.65 -5.49 -22.14
CA THR A 135 -7.48 -5.22 -21.29
C THR A 135 -7.15 -3.74 -21.37
N LEU A 136 -6.55 -3.19 -20.31
CA LEU A 136 -6.11 -1.81 -20.26
C LEU A 136 -4.59 -1.76 -20.16
N ASP A 137 -4.00 -0.87 -20.95
CA ASP A 137 -2.56 -0.59 -20.93
C ASP A 137 -2.34 0.88 -20.53
N LEU A 138 -1.25 1.13 -19.83
CA LEU A 138 -0.78 2.49 -19.59
C LEU A 138 -0.07 3.01 -20.83
N PRO A 139 -0.32 4.28 -21.22
CA PRO A 139 0.49 4.94 -22.22
C PRO A 139 1.98 4.87 -21.87
N ASP A 140 2.84 4.68 -22.87
CA ASP A 140 4.30 4.64 -22.69
C ASP A 140 4.86 5.96 -22.12
N ASP A 141 4.16 7.08 -22.37
CA ASP A 141 4.48 8.42 -21.90
C ASP A 141 3.79 8.79 -20.56
N GLN A 142 3.10 7.84 -19.92
CA GLN A 142 2.49 8.09 -18.61
C GLN A 142 3.58 8.44 -17.59
N ALA A 143 3.48 9.64 -17.03
CA ALA A 143 4.39 10.11 -16.00
C ALA A 143 4.24 9.30 -14.70
N PRO A 144 5.33 9.11 -13.94
CA PRO A 144 5.26 8.51 -12.62
C PRO A 144 4.46 9.38 -11.63
N LEU A 145 4.12 8.80 -10.49
CA LEU A 145 3.39 9.48 -9.43
C LEU A 145 4.13 10.71 -8.90
N TRP A 146 5.46 10.64 -8.83
CA TRP A 146 6.31 11.71 -8.33
C TRP A 146 7.44 12.04 -9.32
N ASP A 147 7.86 13.28 -9.39
CA ASP A 147 8.95 13.74 -10.27
C ASP A 147 10.34 13.62 -9.64
N GLY A 148 10.43 13.23 -8.36
CA GLY A 148 11.67 13.15 -7.60
C GLY A 148 12.02 14.45 -6.86
N GLU A 149 11.29 15.54 -7.10
CA GLU A 149 11.54 16.82 -6.46
C GLU A 149 10.81 16.91 -5.12
N THR A 150 11.55 17.24 -4.06
CA THR A 150 10.96 17.33 -2.73
C THR A 150 10.11 18.60 -2.61
N PRO A 151 8.83 18.49 -2.23
CA PRO A 151 8.03 19.67 -1.94
C PRO A 151 8.66 20.54 -0.85
N THR A 152 8.71 21.86 -1.06
CA THR A 152 9.28 22.82 -0.10
C THR A 152 8.22 23.59 0.69
N THR A 153 6.93 23.34 0.41
CA THR A 153 5.81 24.01 1.06
C THR A 153 4.77 23.00 1.53
N ALA A 154 4.05 23.32 2.59
CA ALA A 154 3.00 22.46 3.12
C ALA A 154 1.86 22.23 2.11
N ARG A 155 1.54 23.23 1.27
CA ARG A 155 0.56 23.09 0.18
C ARG A 155 1.01 22.04 -0.83
N ALA A 156 2.26 22.11 -1.30
CA ALA A 156 2.79 21.14 -2.25
C ALA A 156 2.85 19.72 -1.65
N PHE A 157 3.17 19.58 -0.36
CA PHE A 157 3.06 18.29 0.33
C PHE A 157 1.62 17.77 0.38
N ARG A 158 0.62 18.62 0.64
CA ARG A 158 -0.79 18.23 0.61
C ARG A 158 -1.24 17.79 -0.79
N GLU A 159 -0.77 18.47 -1.83
CA GLU A 159 -1.05 18.10 -3.23
C GLU A 159 -0.43 16.74 -3.59
N LEU A 160 0.84 16.50 -3.23
CA LEU A 160 1.48 15.20 -3.41
C LEU A 160 0.78 14.10 -2.60
N GLY A 161 0.44 14.37 -1.33
CA GLY A 161 -0.29 13.44 -0.47
C GLY A 161 -1.68 13.08 -1.04
N ARG A 162 -2.38 14.06 -1.63
CA ARG A 162 -3.63 13.83 -2.34
C ARG A 162 -3.42 12.91 -3.54
N ARG A 163 -2.36 13.09 -4.33
CA ARG A 163 -2.03 12.16 -5.42
C ARG A 163 -1.76 10.75 -4.90
N VAL A 164 -0.89 10.62 -3.90
CA VAL A 164 -0.60 9.32 -3.25
C VAL A 164 -1.90 8.63 -2.79
N PHE A 165 -2.83 9.37 -2.20
CA PHE A 165 -4.09 8.83 -1.71
C PHE A 165 -4.97 8.18 -2.80
N TYR A 166 -4.93 8.69 -4.04
CA TYR A 166 -5.72 8.19 -5.17
C TYR A 166 -4.94 7.30 -6.14
N GLU A 167 -3.62 7.49 -6.24
CA GLU A 167 -2.80 6.96 -7.33
C GLU A 167 -1.71 6.01 -6.86
N TYR A 168 -1.37 5.94 -5.56
CA TYR A 168 -0.33 5.02 -5.09
C TYR A 168 -0.90 3.59 -4.94
N PRO A 169 -0.47 2.61 -5.76
CA PRO A 169 -0.92 1.23 -5.67
C PRO A 169 -0.49 0.61 -4.33
N LEU A 170 -1.46 0.09 -3.58
CA LEU A 170 -1.20 -0.74 -2.41
C LEU A 170 -0.90 -2.18 -2.83
N ARG A 171 -1.68 -2.70 -3.79
CA ARG A 171 -1.50 -4.01 -4.43
C ARG A 171 -2.28 -4.07 -5.74
N ALA A 172 -1.92 -5.02 -6.60
CA ALA A 172 -2.84 -5.49 -7.64
C ALA A 172 -4.03 -6.15 -6.96
N ASP A 173 -5.24 -5.82 -7.39
CA ASP A 173 -6.45 -6.33 -6.75
C ASP A 173 -7.39 -6.91 -7.78
N VAL A 174 -7.22 -8.21 -7.94
CA VAL A 174 -7.95 -9.03 -8.88
C VAL A 174 -9.43 -9.22 -8.50
N TRP A 175 -9.82 -8.96 -7.25
CA TRP A 175 -11.22 -8.99 -6.83
C TRP A 175 -11.94 -7.70 -7.23
N VAL A 176 -11.31 -6.56 -7.01
CA VAL A 176 -11.80 -5.27 -7.51
C VAL A 176 -11.83 -5.26 -9.03
N GLU A 177 -10.80 -5.79 -9.71
CA GLU A 177 -10.82 -5.95 -11.16
C GLU A 177 -12.04 -6.75 -11.63
N HIS A 178 -12.31 -7.90 -11.00
CA HIS A 178 -13.48 -8.71 -11.33
C HIS A 178 -14.80 -7.94 -11.12
N GLY A 179 -14.91 -7.21 -10.00
CA GLY A 179 -16.05 -6.33 -9.73
C GLY A 179 -16.23 -5.25 -10.80
N LEU A 180 -15.15 -4.61 -11.24
CA LEU A 180 -15.19 -3.55 -12.26
C LEU A 180 -15.59 -4.04 -13.65
N ARG A 181 -15.35 -5.32 -13.97
CA ARG A 181 -15.78 -5.95 -15.23
C ARG A 181 -17.28 -6.27 -15.26
N ASN A 182 -18.00 -6.14 -14.16
CA ASN A 182 -19.43 -6.42 -14.07
C ASN A 182 -20.17 -5.25 -13.41
N ALA A 183 -20.94 -4.51 -14.20
CA ALA A 183 -21.64 -3.30 -13.73
C ALA A 183 -22.59 -3.59 -12.55
N GLU A 184 -23.36 -4.67 -12.62
CA GLU A 184 -24.30 -5.06 -11.56
C GLU A 184 -23.56 -5.45 -10.28
N LEU A 185 -22.47 -6.21 -10.40
CA LEU A 185 -21.64 -6.62 -9.26
C LEU A 185 -20.98 -5.41 -8.61
N SER A 186 -20.42 -4.50 -9.41
CA SER A 186 -19.80 -3.28 -8.90
C SER A 186 -20.78 -2.38 -8.14
N GLU A 187 -22.02 -2.24 -8.64
CA GLU A 187 -23.05 -1.46 -7.94
C GLU A 187 -23.44 -2.15 -6.63
N ARG A 188 -23.73 -3.46 -6.69
CA ARG A 188 -24.15 -4.25 -5.53
C ARG A 188 -23.08 -4.29 -4.42
N LEU A 189 -21.80 -4.30 -4.78
CA LEU A 189 -20.69 -4.49 -3.84
C LEU A 189 -19.94 -3.19 -3.52
N GLY A 190 -20.53 -2.02 -3.81
CA GLY A 190 -20.02 -0.73 -3.34
C GLY A 190 -18.74 -0.25 -4.01
N LEU A 191 -18.48 -0.67 -5.25
CA LEU A 191 -17.43 -0.08 -6.09
C LEU A 191 -17.98 1.20 -6.74
N GLU A 192 -18.11 2.24 -5.91
CA GLU A 192 -18.74 3.53 -6.23
C GLU A 192 -18.08 4.24 -7.42
N ARG A 193 -18.89 5.02 -8.15
CA ARG A 193 -18.43 5.94 -9.21
C ARG A 193 -18.50 7.37 -8.67
N ALA A 194 -17.46 8.13 -8.94
CA ALA A 194 -17.47 9.57 -8.73
C ALA A 194 -18.44 10.27 -9.70
N PRO A 195 -18.81 11.54 -9.46
CA PRO A 195 -19.68 12.30 -10.37
C PRO A 195 -19.14 12.42 -11.80
N ASP A 196 -17.82 12.49 -11.96
CA ASP A 196 -17.16 12.50 -13.28
C ASP A 196 -17.15 11.10 -13.95
N GLY A 197 -17.53 10.06 -13.22
CA GLY A 197 -17.55 8.66 -13.65
C GLY A 197 -16.22 7.92 -13.42
N SER A 198 -15.24 8.54 -12.78
CA SER A 198 -14.05 7.84 -12.30
C SER A 198 -14.39 6.84 -11.19
N SER A 199 -13.50 5.87 -10.95
CA SER A 199 -13.63 4.87 -9.88
C SER A 199 -12.66 5.21 -8.75
N PRO A 200 -13.07 5.90 -7.67
CA PRO A 200 -12.16 6.42 -6.66
C PRO A 200 -11.41 5.27 -5.97
N GLY A 201 -10.09 5.31 -6.08
CA GLY A 201 -9.18 4.33 -5.50
C GLY A 201 -9.05 3.02 -6.27
N ALA A 202 -9.73 2.85 -7.41
CA ALA A 202 -9.34 1.86 -8.39
C ALA A 202 -8.43 2.53 -9.43
N LEU A 203 -7.30 1.91 -9.74
CA LEU A 203 -6.27 2.50 -10.59
C LEU A 203 -5.66 1.46 -11.52
N LEU A 204 -5.15 1.95 -12.65
CA LEU A 204 -4.26 1.21 -13.52
C LEU A 204 -2.82 1.62 -13.17
N PHE A 205 -1.94 0.65 -12.93
CA PHE A 205 -0.53 0.91 -12.63
C PHE A 205 0.39 -0.11 -13.31
N ARG A 206 1.65 0.29 -13.50
CA ARG A 206 2.73 -0.61 -13.93
C ARG A 206 3.42 -1.19 -12.70
N ASP A 207 3.40 -2.51 -12.57
CA ASP A 207 4.05 -3.22 -11.46
C ASP A 207 5.59 -3.23 -11.61
N ILE A 208 6.29 -3.76 -10.59
CA ILE A 208 7.76 -3.84 -10.58
C ILE A 208 8.34 -4.72 -11.69
N ASP A 209 7.54 -5.61 -12.29
CA ASP A 209 7.92 -6.45 -13.41
C ASP A 209 7.61 -5.78 -14.76
N GLY A 210 7.11 -4.54 -14.75
CA GLY A 210 6.75 -3.79 -15.95
C GLY A 210 5.41 -4.18 -16.54
N ARG A 211 4.54 -4.90 -15.82
CA ARG A 211 3.21 -5.29 -16.31
C ARG A 211 2.14 -4.32 -15.84
N ASP A 212 1.21 -4.01 -16.73
CA ASP A 212 0.07 -3.16 -16.39
C ASP A 212 -1.00 -3.98 -15.66
N ARG A 213 -1.46 -3.46 -14.52
CA ARG A 213 -2.33 -4.15 -13.56
C ARG A 213 -3.42 -3.21 -13.05
N ILE A 214 -4.57 -3.79 -12.74
CA ILE A 214 -5.60 -3.12 -11.95
C ILE A 214 -5.27 -3.29 -10.47
N GLY A 215 -5.20 -2.18 -9.76
CA GLY A 215 -4.89 -2.14 -8.34
C GLY A 215 -5.82 -1.23 -7.56
N ILE A 216 -5.51 -1.14 -6.27
CA ILE A 216 -6.24 -0.31 -5.32
C ILE A 216 -5.32 0.72 -4.69
N ALA A 217 -5.87 1.89 -4.37
CA ALA A 217 -5.25 2.91 -3.52
C ALA A 217 -6.08 3.11 -2.25
N CYS A 218 -5.55 3.90 -1.31
CA CYS A 218 -6.23 4.28 -0.06
C CYS A 218 -7.65 4.79 -0.29
N ALA A 219 -7.87 5.54 -1.39
CA ALA A 219 -9.16 6.10 -1.75
C ALA A 219 -10.27 5.04 -1.95
N LEU A 220 -9.97 3.76 -2.20
CA LEU A 220 -11.02 2.75 -2.39
C LEU A 220 -11.82 2.58 -1.11
N CYS A 221 -11.11 2.48 0.00
CA CYS A 221 -11.70 2.26 1.33
C CYS A 221 -11.99 3.57 2.05
N HIS A 222 -11.24 4.64 1.78
CA HIS A 222 -11.34 5.90 2.53
C HIS A 222 -11.93 7.07 1.74
N THR A 223 -12.77 6.78 0.74
CA THR A 223 -13.66 7.79 0.14
C THR A 223 -15.10 7.35 0.22
N LYS A 224 -15.98 8.30 0.55
CA LYS A 224 -17.42 8.10 0.51
C LYS A 224 -18.06 9.12 -0.42
N LEU A 225 -18.99 8.68 -1.26
CA LEU A 225 -19.87 9.59 -1.99
C LEU A 225 -20.99 10.08 -1.05
N GLU A 226 -20.98 11.37 -0.71
CA GLU A 226 -22.05 12.03 0.06
C GLU A 226 -22.61 13.18 -0.77
N GLU A 227 -23.93 13.16 -1.03
CA GLU A 227 -24.63 14.23 -1.77
C GLU A 227 -23.97 14.56 -3.12
N GLY A 228 -23.50 13.53 -3.84
CA GLY A 228 -22.82 13.69 -5.12
C GLY A 228 -21.41 14.28 -5.02
N ARG A 229 -20.76 14.23 -3.86
CA ARG A 229 -19.38 14.67 -3.65
C ARG A 229 -18.55 13.58 -2.99
N LEU A 230 -17.32 13.41 -3.45
CA LEU A 230 -16.36 12.53 -2.77
C LEU A 230 -15.85 13.22 -1.51
N VAL A 231 -15.95 12.51 -0.40
CA VAL A 231 -15.46 12.93 0.91
C VAL A 231 -14.24 12.09 1.27
N GLU A 232 -13.06 12.71 1.17
CA GLU A 232 -11.76 12.08 1.46
C GLU A 232 -11.54 11.84 2.94
N GLY A 233 -11.04 10.66 3.29
CA GLY A 233 -10.82 10.27 4.68
C GLY A 233 -12.07 9.74 5.38
N ARG A 234 -13.22 9.70 4.70
CA ARG A 234 -14.42 9.03 5.21
C ARG A 234 -14.46 7.59 4.72
N ALA A 235 -14.69 6.66 5.64
CA ALA A 235 -14.76 5.24 5.33
C ALA A 235 -15.92 4.94 4.37
N ARG A 236 -15.62 4.18 3.32
CA ARG A 236 -16.61 3.61 2.41
C ARG A 236 -17.32 2.46 3.11
N ARG A 237 -18.52 2.70 3.60
CA ARG A 237 -19.34 1.68 4.31
C ARG A 237 -20.09 0.73 3.38
N THR A 238 -20.00 0.97 2.08
CA THR A 238 -20.73 0.26 1.03
C THR A 238 -19.90 -0.83 0.37
N VAL A 239 -18.56 -0.73 0.39
CA VAL A 239 -17.69 -1.72 -0.24
C VAL A 239 -17.72 -3.04 0.54
N ASP A 240 -18.02 -4.14 -0.14
CA ASP A 240 -18.07 -5.47 0.46
C ASP A 240 -16.95 -6.35 -0.12
N TYR A 241 -15.81 -6.35 0.58
CA TYR A 241 -14.63 -7.09 0.13
C TYR A 241 -14.85 -8.60 0.18
N GLY A 242 -15.51 -9.11 1.22
CA GLY A 242 -15.78 -10.55 1.36
C GLY A 242 -16.66 -11.06 0.23
N ALA A 243 -17.72 -10.33 -0.11
CA ALA A 243 -18.59 -10.67 -1.24
C ALA A 243 -17.88 -10.56 -2.60
N LEU A 244 -16.92 -9.61 -2.79
CA LEU A 244 -16.10 -9.54 -4.01
C LEU A 244 -15.24 -10.79 -4.18
N GLN A 245 -14.64 -11.28 -3.09
CA GLN A 245 -13.84 -12.51 -3.12
C GLN A 245 -14.69 -13.73 -3.48
N ILE A 246 -15.85 -13.87 -2.83
CA ILE A 246 -16.81 -14.96 -3.12
C ILE A 246 -17.26 -14.91 -4.58
N ALA A 247 -17.71 -13.75 -5.07
CA ALA A 247 -18.20 -13.60 -6.44
C ALA A 247 -17.14 -14.00 -7.47
N ARG A 248 -15.88 -13.62 -7.24
CA ARG A 248 -14.78 -14.02 -8.12
C ARG A 248 -14.49 -15.52 -8.05
N ALA A 249 -14.53 -16.12 -6.86
CA ALA A 249 -14.33 -17.57 -6.73
C ALA A 249 -15.40 -18.34 -7.51
N ASP A 250 -16.66 -17.91 -7.38
CA ASP A 250 -17.80 -18.49 -8.10
C ASP A 250 -17.64 -18.34 -9.62
N ALA A 251 -17.23 -17.17 -10.11
CA ALA A 251 -16.99 -16.91 -11.53
C ALA A 251 -15.86 -17.78 -12.13
N LEU A 252 -14.88 -18.18 -11.30
CA LEU A 252 -13.78 -19.07 -11.71
C LEU A 252 -14.12 -20.56 -11.52
N GLY A 253 -15.34 -20.91 -11.08
CA GLY A 253 -15.73 -22.28 -10.78
C GLY A 253 -14.94 -22.89 -9.60
N ARG A 254 -14.38 -22.05 -8.72
CA ARG A 254 -13.63 -22.49 -7.54
C ARG A 254 -14.57 -22.71 -6.37
N THR A 255 -14.56 -23.93 -5.84
CA THR A 255 -15.33 -24.26 -4.63
C THR A 255 -14.56 -23.79 -3.39
N LEU A 256 -15.05 -22.72 -2.76
CA LEU A 256 -14.63 -22.34 -1.41
C LEU A 256 -15.15 -23.38 -0.40
N ALA A 257 -14.32 -23.73 0.58
CA ALA A 257 -14.77 -24.54 1.71
C ALA A 257 -15.95 -23.85 2.42
N PRO A 258 -16.96 -24.60 2.91
CA PRO A 258 -18.17 -23.99 3.48
C PRO A 258 -17.88 -23.00 4.62
N GLU A 259 -16.94 -23.33 5.51
CA GLU A 259 -16.50 -22.49 6.62
C GLU A 259 -15.84 -21.20 6.13
N MET A 260 -15.01 -21.28 5.08
CA MET A 260 -14.35 -20.13 4.47
C MET A 260 -15.38 -19.18 3.85
N ARG A 261 -16.31 -19.73 3.07
CA ARG A 261 -17.39 -18.94 2.47
C ARG A 261 -18.24 -18.26 3.54
N ALA A 262 -18.59 -18.98 4.61
CA ALA A 262 -19.37 -18.43 5.71
C ALA A 262 -18.61 -17.29 6.42
N ARG A 263 -17.30 -17.45 6.63
CA ARG A 263 -16.42 -16.41 7.19
C ARG A 263 -16.39 -15.17 6.30
N MET A 264 -16.05 -15.31 5.01
CA MET A 264 -16.03 -14.19 4.06
C MET A 264 -17.40 -13.50 3.93
N ALA A 265 -18.50 -14.26 3.92
CA ALA A 265 -19.85 -13.71 3.86
C ALA A 265 -20.22 -12.93 5.14
N SER A 266 -19.62 -13.27 6.28
CA SER A 266 -19.86 -12.58 7.55
C SER A 266 -19.16 -11.22 7.67
N TRP A 267 -18.20 -10.91 6.78
CA TRP A 267 -17.50 -9.63 6.76
C TRP A 267 -18.49 -8.49 6.53
N GLY A 268 -19.30 -8.62 5.48
CA GLY A 268 -20.25 -7.60 5.04
C GLY A 268 -19.61 -6.27 4.61
N PRO A 269 -20.44 -5.28 4.27
CA PRO A 269 -19.97 -3.98 3.78
C PRO A 269 -19.18 -3.17 4.82
N GLY A 270 -18.19 -2.41 4.34
CA GLY A 270 -17.40 -1.48 5.16
C GLY A 270 -16.34 -2.14 6.03
N ARG A 271 -16.04 -3.42 5.77
CA ARG A 271 -14.95 -4.16 6.41
C ARG A 271 -13.96 -4.67 5.37
N ALA A 272 -12.71 -4.78 5.77
CA ALA A 272 -11.65 -5.36 4.96
C ALA A 272 -10.65 -6.07 5.85
N ASP A 273 -10.11 -7.16 5.33
CA ASP A 273 -8.86 -7.73 5.82
C ASP A 273 -7.72 -7.16 4.97
N ILE A 274 -6.75 -6.55 5.65
CA ILE A 274 -5.54 -5.98 5.04
C ILE A 274 -4.26 -6.69 5.49
N THR A 275 -4.38 -7.66 6.40
CA THR A 275 -3.23 -8.42 6.92
C THR A 275 -2.82 -9.52 5.95
N GLU A 276 -3.73 -9.97 5.07
CA GLU A 276 -3.50 -11.07 4.13
C GLU A 276 -2.92 -12.31 4.83
N ASP A 277 -3.27 -12.51 6.10
CA ASP A 277 -3.00 -13.74 6.82
C ASP A 277 -4.15 -14.73 6.61
N ASP A 278 -3.88 -16.01 6.89
CA ASP A 278 -4.86 -17.11 6.73
C ASP A 278 -5.98 -17.06 7.79
N ASP A 279 -5.99 -16.04 8.66
CA ASP A 279 -6.95 -15.87 9.74
C ASP A 279 -8.25 -15.18 9.27
N GLU A 280 -8.19 -14.41 8.17
CA GLU A 280 -9.34 -13.73 7.55
C GLU A 280 -10.18 -12.92 8.55
N ASP A 281 -9.51 -12.02 9.27
CA ASP A 281 -10.04 -11.24 10.39
C ASP A 281 -10.44 -9.82 9.93
N PRO A 282 -11.68 -9.61 9.44
CA PRO A 282 -12.08 -8.34 8.86
C PRO A 282 -12.22 -7.27 9.94
N VAL A 283 -11.51 -6.16 9.75
CA VAL A 283 -11.71 -4.96 10.58
C VAL A 283 -12.62 -3.96 9.88
N ALA A 284 -13.38 -3.21 10.66
CA ALA A 284 -14.11 -2.08 10.10
C ALA A 284 -13.13 -1.05 9.55
N ILE A 285 -13.40 -0.58 8.33
CA ILE A 285 -12.60 0.47 7.71
C ILE A 285 -12.78 1.76 8.55
N PRO A 286 -11.73 2.36 9.14
CA PRO A 286 -11.92 3.57 9.93
C PRO A 286 -12.12 4.81 9.07
N ASP A 287 -12.79 5.81 9.64
CA ASP A 287 -12.61 7.18 9.18
C ASP A 287 -11.17 7.61 9.52
N LEU A 288 -10.46 8.20 8.56
CA LEU A 288 -9.10 8.71 8.79
C LEU A 288 -9.11 9.96 9.68
N TRP A 289 -10.22 10.68 9.69
CA TRP A 289 -10.39 11.83 10.57
C TRP A 289 -10.60 11.39 12.02
N GLY A 290 -9.86 12.00 12.92
CA GLY A 290 -9.98 11.71 14.35
C GLY A 290 -9.42 10.34 14.77
N LEU A 291 -8.71 9.63 13.88
CA LEU A 291 -8.11 8.31 14.17
C LEU A 291 -7.24 8.33 15.44
N ARG A 292 -6.52 9.42 15.69
CA ARG A 292 -5.71 9.63 16.91
C ARG A 292 -6.50 9.58 18.22
N HIS A 293 -7.82 9.71 18.15
CA HIS A 293 -8.71 9.66 19.31
C HIS A 293 -9.38 8.30 19.48
N GLN A 294 -9.10 7.34 18.59
CA GLN A 294 -9.66 5.99 18.67
C GLN A 294 -8.67 5.02 19.33
N SER A 295 -9.19 4.16 20.21
CA SER A 295 -8.41 3.14 20.92
C SER A 295 -8.57 1.73 20.31
N ALA A 296 -9.58 1.53 19.48
CA ALA A 296 -9.87 0.29 18.76
C ALA A 296 -10.63 0.59 17.45
N LEU A 297 -10.44 -0.28 16.45
CA LEU A 297 -11.20 -0.29 15.19
C LEU A 297 -12.36 -1.28 15.38
N THR A 298 -13.60 -0.80 15.53
CA THR A 298 -14.81 -1.62 15.78
C THR A 298 -15.66 -1.81 14.53
#